data_AF-A0A9P7EPV1-F1
#
_entry.id   AF-A0A9P7EPV1-F1
#
_cell.length_a   1.000
_cell.length_b   1.000
_cell.length_c   1.000
_cell.angle_alpha   90.00
_cell.angle_beta   90.00
_cell.angle_gamma   90.00
#
_symmetry.space_group_name_H-M   'P 1'
#
loop_
_entity.id
_entity.type
_entity.pdbx_description
1 polymer ?
#
loop_
_entity_poly.entity_id
_entity_poly.type
_entity_poly.pdbx_seq_one_letter_code
_entity_poly.pdbx_strand_id
1 'polypeptide(L)'
;MPKCHYTDEDKTVHLYHNMHTSKWWWNCQKKLDEEHPGITVILVIISSDKTQVTMLHNKTAYLVYMTISNILKEICWKPSHQAHILLAYLLTTHLKCVTNKASQCHMLANLYHACMGHILAPLSTVGIEGINMQSSDGAM
;
A
#
# COMPACT_ATOMS: atom_id res chain seq x y z
N MET A 1 -2.04 -6.77 14.44
CA MET A 1 -2.33 -5.76 15.47
C MET A 1 -1.06 -5.04 15.87
N PRO A 2 -1.12 -3.72 16.16
CA PRO A 2 0.05 -2.94 16.53
C PRO A 2 0.69 -3.50 17.82
N LYS A 3 2.03 -3.55 17.85
CA LYS A 3 2.81 -4.07 18.97
C LYS A 3 3.93 -3.08 19.29
N CYS A 4 4.06 -2.68 20.55
CA CYS A 4 5.19 -1.88 20.99
C CYS A 4 6.37 -2.80 21.29
N HIS A 5 7.52 -2.50 20.69
CA HIS A 5 8.79 -3.15 21.02
C HIS A 5 9.74 -2.10 21.61
N TYR A 6 10.36 -2.44 22.72
CA TYR A 6 11.31 -1.59 23.44
C TYR A 6 12.63 -2.34 23.55
N THR A 7 13.76 -1.62 23.50
CA THR A 7 15.10 -2.22 23.72
C THR A 7 15.39 -2.49 25.19
N ASP A 8 14.61 -1.91 26.10
CA ASP A 8 14.90 -1.84 27.54
C ASP A 8 13.65 -2.18 28.36
N GLU A 9 13.83 -2.76 29.55
CA GLU A 9 12.76 -3.11 30.49
C GLU A 9 11.98 -1.86 30.95
N ASP A 10 12.67 -0.72 31.02
CA ASP A 10 12.09 0.59 31.37
C ASP A 10 11.24 1.22 30.25
N LYS A 11 11.15 0.59 29.07
CA LYS A 11 10.34 1.05 27.91
C LYS A 11 10.64 2.48 27.44
N THR A 12 11.85 2.96 27.69
CA THR A 12 12.29 4.33 27.37
C THR A 12 12.64 4.49 25.88
N VAL A 13 13.22 3.47 25.28
CA VAL A 13 13.70 3.49 23.88
C VAL A 13 12.84 2.57 23.01
N HIS A 14 12.13 3.18 22.07
CA HIS A 14 11.18 2.51 21.18
C HIS A 14 11.86 2.00 19.91
N LEU A 15 11.64 0.73 19.56
CA LEU A 15 12.14 0.12 18.33
C LEU A 15 11.16 0.29 17.17
N TYR A 16 11.60 0.99 16.12
CA TYR A 16 10.87 1.13 14.86
C TYR A 16 11.45 0.20 13.81
N HIS A 17 11.09 -1.08 13.84
CA HIS A 17 11.55 -2.04 12.83
C HIS A 17 10.49 -2.28 11.74
N ASN A 18 9.22 -2.21 12.10
CA ASN A 18 8.08 -2.45 11.20
C ASN A 18 6.98 -1.40 11.42
N MET A 19 6.08 -1.25 10.45
CA MET A 19 5.02 -0.23 10.56
C MET A 19 4.08 -0.48 11.75
N HIS A 20 3.84 -1.73 12.14
CA HIS A 20 3.03 -2.07 13.32
C HIS A 20 3.70 -1.70 14.66
N THR A 21 4.97 -1.25 14.65
CA THR A 21 5.69 -0.72 15.82
C THR A 21 5.80 0.81 15.79
N SER A 22 5.22 1.45 14.77
CA SER A 22 5.22 2.91 14.63
C SER A 22 4.25 3.58 15.61
N LYS A 23 4.67 4.72 16.15
CA LYS A 23 3.81 5.58 17.00
C LYS A 23 2.58 6.06 16.24
N TRP A 24 2.69 6.29 14.93
CA TRP A 24 1.57 6.75 14.11
C TRP A 24 0.42 5.73 14.10
N TRP A 25 0.71 4.45 13.82
CA TRP A 25 -0.32 3.41 13.81
C TRP A 25 -0.99 3.29 15.18
N TRP A 26 -0.21 3.31 16.26
CA TRP A 26 -0.73 3.31 17.63
C TRP A 26 -1.68 4.47 17.92
N ASN A 27 -1.28 5.69 17.55
CA ASN A 27 -2.10 6.88 17.78
C ASN A 27 -3.38 6.85 16.93
N CYS A 28 -3.32 6.35 15.70
CA CYS A 28 -4.50 6.17 14.86
C CYS A 28 -5.46 5.12 15.43
N GLN A 29 -4.93 3.97 15.84
CA GLN A 29 -5.71 2.88 16.44
C GLN A 29 -6.39 3.35 17.72
N LYS A 30 -5.67 4.04 18.62
CA LYS A 30 -6.24 4.55 19.88
C LYS A 30 -7.39 5.52 19.65
N LYS A 31 -7.25 6.46 18.70
CA LYS A 31 -8.32 7.41 18.36
C LYS A 31 -9.55 6.70 17.80
N LEU A 32 -9.35 5.70 16.94
CA LEU A 32 -10.46 4.93 16.38
C LEU A 32 -11.13 4.04 17.42
N ASP A 33 -10.38 3.45 18.35
CA ASP A 33 -10.95 2.65 19.44
C ASP A 33 -11.75 3.51 20.44
N GLU A 34 -11.39 4.79 20.62
CA GLU A 34 -12.15 5.75 21.44
C GLU A 34 -13.53 6.08 20.81
N GLU A 35 -13.61 6.17 19.48
CA GLU A 35 -14.85 6.46 18.75
C GLU A 35 -15.69 5.20 18.49
N HIS A 36 -15.02 4.09 18.17
CA HIS A 36 -15.63 2.83 17.73
C HIS A 36 -14.82 1.62 18.25
N PRO A 37 -15.20 1.06 19.42
CA PRO A 37 -14.45 -0.04 20.02
C PRO A 37 -14.48 -1.29 19.13
N GLY A 38 -13.29 -1.85 18.86
CA GLY A 38 -13.12 -3.09 18.11
C GLY A 38 -12.78 -2.91 16.62
N ILE A 39 -12.65 -1.67 16.13
CA ILE A 39 -12.14 -1.40 14.78
C ILE A 39 -10.65 -1.75 14.72
N THR A 40 -10.16 -2.28 13.60
CA THR A 40 -8.72 -2.51 13.38
C THR A 40 -8.24 -1.69 12.20
N VAL A 41 -7.19 -0.90 12.41
CA VAL A 41 -6.50 -0.20 11.32
C VAL A 41 -5.64 -1.20 10.54
N ILE A 42 -5.88 -1.30 9.23
CA ILE A 42 -5.04 -2.05 8.31
C ILE A 42 -4.35 -1.09 7.36
N LEU A 43 -3.02 -1.16 7.32
CA LEU A 43 -2.24 -0.37 6.38
C LEU A 43 -2.00 -1.13 5.08
N VAL A 44 -2.45 -0.53 3.98
CA VAL A 44 -2.24 -1.00 2.62
C VAL A 44 -1.07 -0.25 1.99
N ILE A 45 -0.07 -0.97 1.51
CA ILE A 45 1.07 -0.42 0.78
C ILE A 45 0.88 -0.71 -0.70
N ILE A 46 0.97 0.33 -1.52
CA ILE A 46 0.95 0.23 -2.98
C ILE A 46 2.37 0.46 -3.50
N SER A 47 2.85 -0.47 -4.30
CA SER A 47 4.16 -0.37 -4.96
C SER A 47 3.99 -0.48 -6.46
N SER A 48 4.42 0.55 -7.18
CA SER A 48 4.52 0.54 -8.64
C SER A 48 5.98 0.69 -9.02
N ASP A 49 6.49 -0.23 -9.84
CA ASP A 49 7.88 -0.18 -10.32
C ASP A 49 7.90 0.04 -11.83
N LYS A 50 8.47 1.18 -12.24
CA LYS A 50 8.63 1.54 -13.66
C LYS A 50 9.62 0.62 -14.38
N THR A 51 10.51 -0.06 -13.65
CA THR A 51 11.57 -0.89 -14.22
C THR A 51 11.13 -2.33 -14.48
N GLN A 52 10.11 -2.83 -13.75
CA GLN A 52 9.52 -4.15 -13.96
C GLN A 52 8.45 -4.10 -15.05
N VAL A 53 8.90 -3.87 -16.28
CA VAL A 53 8.04 -3.78 -17.46
C VAL A 53 7.64 -5.18 -17.92
N THR A 54 6.34 -5.45 -17.97
CA THR A 54 5.77 -6.65 -18.61
C THR A 54 5.16 -6.31 -19.97
N MET A 55 5.23 -7.24 -20.91
CA MET A 55 4.57 -7.13 -22.22
C MET A 55 3.13 -7.62 -22.12
N LEU A 56 2.17 -6.74 -22.37
CA LEU A 56 0.76 -7.05 -22.48
C LEU A 56 0.30 -6.75 -23.91
N HIS A 57 0.00 -7.78 -24.71
CA HIS A 57 -0.47 -7.63 -26.10
C HIS A 57 0.39 -6.64 -26.93
N ASN A 58 1.72 -6.86 -26.97
CA ASN A 58 2.72 -6.02 -27.64
C ASN A 58 2.85 -4.58 -27.11
N LYS A 59 2.28 -4.28 -25.94
CA LYS A 59 2.44 -3.00 -25.25
C LYS A 59 3.15 -3.22 -23.92
N THR A 60 4.11 -2.37 -23.62
CA THR A 60 4.81 -2.36 -22.35
C THR A 60 3.89 -1.81 -21.26
N ALA A 61 3.86 -2.46 -20.09
CA ALA A 61 3.07 -2.06 -18.93
C ALA A 61 3.89 -2.20 -17.64
N TYR A 62 3.69 -1.28 -16.70
CA TYR A 62 4.21 -1.36 -15.33
C TYR A 62 3.24 -2.14 -14.45
N LEU A 63 3.78 -2.89 -13.49
CA LEU A 63 2.97 -3.63 -12.53
C LEU A 63 2.71 -2.79 -11.30
N VAL A 64 1.44 -2.75 -10.89
CA VAL A 64 1.01 -2.15 -9.62
C VAL A 64 0.73 -3.28 -8.66
N TYR A 65 1.53 -3.38 -7.61
CA TYR A 65 1.38 -4.37 -6.55
C TYR A 65 0.80 -3.74 -5.29
N MET A 66 0.08 -4.55 -4.52
CA MET A 66 -0.48 -4.22 -3.23
C MET A 66 0.03 -5.21 -2.18
N THR A 67 0.36 -4.72 -0.98
CA THR A 67 0.64 -5.54 0.19
C THR A 67 0.06 -4.91 1.45
N ILE A 68 0.01 -5.67 2.54
CA ILE A 68 -0.45 -5.21 3.84
C ILE A 68 0.75 -5.10 4.78
N SER A 69 0.88 -3.99 5.49
CA SER A 69 2.05 -3.71 6.35
C SER A 69 2.15 -4.57 7.62
N ASN A 70 1.16 -5.43 7.86
CA ASN A 70 1.19 -6.42 8.93
C ASN A 70 2.10 -7.62 8.57
N ILE A 71 2.48 -7.76 7.30
CA ILE A 71 3.50 -8.71 6.87
C ILE A 71 4.88 -8.15 7.27
N LEU A 72 5.72 -8.99 7.88
CA LEU A 72 7.07 -8.61 8.27
C LEU A 72 7.86 -8.16 7.04
N LYS A 73 8.65 -7.09 7.18
CA LYS A 73 9.48 -6.55 6.09
C LYS A 73 10.31 -7.62 5.38
N GLU A 74 10.89 -8.55 6.13
CA GLU A 74 11.69 -9.65 5.59
C GLU A 74 10.90 -10.60 4.68
N ILE A 75 9.60 -10.76 4.93
CA ILE A 75 8.71 -11.60 4.14
C ILE A 75 8.28 -10.86 2.86
N CYS A 76 8.03 -9.55 2.94
CA CYS A 76 7.74 -8.73 1.75
C CYS A 76 8.88 -8.78 0.71
N TRP A 77 10.12 -9.00 1.15
CA TRP A 77 11.30 -9.05 0.28
C TRP A 77 11.56 -10.44 -0.32
N LYS A 78 10.79 -11.45 0.07
CA LYS A 78 10.92 -12.81 -0.43
C LYS A 78 9.82 -13.08 -1.47
N PRO A 79 10.14 -13.11 -2.78
CA PRO A 79 9.13 -13.31 -3.83
C PRO A 79 8.39 -14.65 -3.72
N SER A 80 8.98 -15.65 -3.05
CA SER A 80 8.36 -16.96 -2.80
C SER A 80 7.17 -16.91 -1.83
N HIS A 81 7.04 -15.87 -1.02
CA HIS A 81 6.03 -15.80 0.04
C HIS A 81 4.72 -15.12 -0.39
N GLN A 82 4.58 -14.76 -1.67
CA GLN A 82 3.35 -14.15 -2.24
C GLN A 82 2.80 -12.98 -1.39
N ALA A 83 3.69 -12.24 -0.72
CA ALA A 83 3.31 -11.13 0.16
C ALA A 83 2.72 -9.93 -0.60
N HIS A 84 2.88 -9.91 -1.92
CA HIS A 84 2.38 -8.88 -2.82
C HIS A 84 1.35 -9.48 -3.77
N ILE A 85 0.21 -8.81 -3.90
CA ILE A 85 -0.83 -9.14 -4.86
C ILE A 85 -0.70 -8.18 -6.04
N LEU A 86 -0.79 -8.70 -7.26
CA LEU A 86 -0.84 -7.87 -8.46
C LEU A 86 -2.23 -7.23 -8.59
N LEU A 87 -2.28 -5.90 -8.54
CA LEU A 87 -3.52 -5.13 -8.56
C LEU A 87 -3.89 -4.68 -9.98
N ALA A 88 -2.91 -4.21 -10.76
CA ALA A 88 -3.16 -3.68 -12.10
C ALA A 88 -1.92 -3.69 -13.00
N TYR A 89 -2.17 -3.65 -14.31
CA TYR A 89 -1.18 -3.36 -15.34
C TYR A 89 -1.37 -1.93 -15.82
N LEU A 90 -0.38 -1.08 -15.60
CA LEU A 90 -0.40 0.30 -16.06
C LEU A 90 0.32 0.43 -17.39
N LEU A 91 -0.42 0.64 -18.47
CA LEU A 91 0.16 0.73 -19.80
C LEU A 91 1.12 1.93 -19.91
N THR A 92 2.26 1.69 -20.55
CA THR A 92 3.21 2.75 -20.88
C THR A 92 2.77 3.43 -22.17
N THR A 93 2.24 4.64 -22.06
CA THR A 93 1.87 5.43 -23.24
C THR A 93 3.05 6.26 -23.69
N HIS A 94 3.48 6.09 -24.94
CA HIS A 94 4.42 7.03 -25.56
C HIS A 94 3.63 8.16 -26.20
N LEU A 95 3.60 9.32 -25.56
CA LEU A 95 2.97 10.54 -26.09
C LEU A 95 3.86 11.16 -27.18
N LYS A 96 4.02 10.47 -28.32
CA LYS A 96 4.90 10.89 -29.44
C LYS A 96 4.48 12.21 -30.10
N CYS A 97 3.21 12.59 -29.95
CA CYS A 97 2.66 13.82 -30.54
C CYS A 97 3.03 15.09 -29.77
N VAL A 98 3.62 14.98 -28.58
CA VAL A 98 3.99 16.14 -27.75
C VAL A 98 5.48 16.41 -27.90
N THR A 99 5.83 17.47 -28.62
CA THR A 99 7.22 17.85 -28.89
C THR A 99 7.93 18.42 -27.66
N ASN A 100 7.20 19.03 -26.74
CA ASN A 100 7.73 19.61 -25.51
C ASN A 100 7.89 18.53 -24.42
N LYS A 101 9.14 18.24 -24.03
CA LYS A 101 9.47 17.24 -23.01
C LYS A 101 8.84 17.52 -21.64
N ALA A 102 8.82 18.78 -21.19
CA ALA A 102 8.25 19.13 -19.89
C ALA A 102 6.73 18.90 -19.86
N SER A 103 6.03 19.34 -20.91
CA SER A 103 4.60 19.08 -21.08
C SER A 103 4.31 17.58 -21.17
N GLN A 104 5.14 16.82 -21.89
CA GLN A 104 5.01 15.37 -22.00
C GLN A 104 5.15 14.69 -20.63
N CYS A 105 6.12 15.10 -19.81
CA CYS A 105 6.30 14.58 -18.45
C CYS A 105 5.08 14.87 -17.56
N HIS A 106 4.55 16.10 -17.58
CA HIS A 106 3.34 16.44 -16.82
C HIS A 106 2.12 15.63 -17.26
N MET A 107 1.90 15.47 -18.57
CA MET A 107 0.79 14.68 -19.08
C MET A 107 0.89 13.21 -18.66
N LEU A 108 2.09 12.62 -18.68
CA LEU A 108 2.32 11.26 -18.21
C LEU A 108 2.08 11.12 -16.70
N ALA A 109 2.53 12.11 -15.91
CA ALA A 109 2.26 12.12 -14.47
C ALA A 109 0.75 12.22 -14.17
N ASN A 110 0.04 13.11 -14.86
CA ASN A 110 -1.41 13.25 -14.72
C ASN A 110 -2.15 11.97 -15.10
N LEU A 111 -1.73 11.32 -16.20
CA LEU A 111 -2.30 10.04 -16.61
C LEU A 111 -2.04 8.95 -15.56
N TYR A 112 -0.82 8.86 -15.04
CA TYR A 112 -0.48 7.94 -13.94
C TYR A 112 -1.40 8.17 -12.74
N HIS A 113 -1.53 9.41 -12.28
CA HIS A 113 -2.37 9.75 -11.13
C HIS A 113 -3.86 9.49 -11.38
N ALA A 114 -4.36 9.77 -12.58
CA ALA A 114 -5.74 9.44 -12.96
C ALA A 114 -5.99 7.93 -12.91
N CYS A 115 -5.09 7.12 -13.48
CA CYS A 115 -5.20 5.66 -13.42
C CYS A 115 -5.13 5.14 -11.98
N MET A 116 -4.18 5.63 -11.17
CA MET A 116 -4.10 5.24 -9.76
C MET A 116 -5.34 5.65 -8.96
N GLY A 117 -5.90 6.82 -9.24
CA GLY A 117 -7.16 7.26 -8.65
C GLY A 117 -8.32 6.30 -8.97
N HIS A 118 -8.42 5.84 -10.23
CA HIS A 118 -9.41 4.84 -10.60
C HIS A 118 -9.18 3.47 -9.95
N ILE A 119 -7.93 2.99 -9.92
CA ILE A 119 -7.57 1.69 -9.33
C ILE A 119 -7.86 1.67 -7.83
N LEU A 120 -7.57 2.77 -7.12
CA LEU A 120 -7.69 2.87 -5.66
C LEU A 120 -9.05 3.42 -5.21
N ALA A 121 -9.93 3.83 -6.13
CA ALA A 121 -11.26 4.36 -5.79
C ALA A 121 -12.08 3.43 -4.85
N PRO A 122 -12.06 2.09 -4.99
CA PRO A 122 -12.76 1.22 -4.04
C PRO A 122 -12.24 1.34 -2.60
N LEU A 123 -10.94 1.62 -2.43
CA LEU A 123 -10.33 1.76 -1.10
C LEU A 123 -10.70 3.06 -0.40
N SER A 124 -11.10 4.11 -1.13
CA SER A 124 -11.49 5.37 -0.49
C SER A 124 -12.78 5.22 0.31
N THR A 125 -13.76 4.49 -0.25
CA THR A 125 -15.03 4.22 0.44
C THR A 125 -14.79 3.29 1.62
N VAL A 126 -14.05 2.20 1.40
CA VAL A 126 -13.68 1.23 2.44
C VAL A 126 -12.86 1.86 3.57
N GLY A 127 -11.99 2.83 3.25
CA GLY A 127 -11.17 3.52 4.24
C GLY A 127 -11.95 4.47 5.15
N ILE A 128 -13.14 4.91 4.73
CA ILE A 128 -14.01 5.80 5.52
C ILE A 128 -15.05 4.99 6.28
N GLU A 129 -15.74 4.08 5.60
CA GLU A 129 -16.84 3.30 6.18
C GLU A 129 -16.34 2.10 7.00
N GLY A 130 -15.13 1.63 6.71
CA GLY A 130 -14.62 0.36 7.21
C GLY A 130 -15.26 -0.83 6.50
N ILE A 131 -14.66 -2.01 6.67
CA ILE A 131 -15.22 -3.28 6.22
C ILE A 131 -15.03 -4.33 7.30
N ASN A 132 -16.00 -5.24 7.41
CA ASN A 132 -15.83 -6.44 8.21
C ASN A 132 -14.81 -7.35 7.52
N MET A 133 -13.74 -7.66 8.25
CA MET A 133 -12.71 -8.57 7.80
C MET A 133 -12.67 -9.78 8.71
N GLN A 134 -12.51 -10.96 8.12
CA GLN A 134 -12.35 -12.18 8.86
C GLN A 134 -11.02 -12.15 9.62
N SER A 135 -11.07 -12.57 10.88
CA SER A 135 -9.86 -12.66 11.69
C SER A 135 -8.93 -13.77 11.17
N SER A 136 -7.64 -13.64 11.46
CA SER A 136 -6.60 -14.59 11.03
C SER A 136 -6.79 -16.01 11.60
N ASP A 137 -7.59 -16.16 12.65
CA ASP A 137 -7.97 -17.43 13.27
C ASP A 137 -9.22 -18.08 12.66
N GLY A 138 -9.83 -17.43 11.66
CA GLY A 138 -11.02 -17.91 10.98
C GLY A 138 -12.32 -17.66 11.75
N ALA A 139 -12.26 -17.07 12.94
CA ALA A 139 -13.44 -16.64 13.67
C ALA A 139 -14.05 -15.39 13.00
N MET A 140 -15.38 -15.37 12.93
CA MET A 140 -16.18 -14.23 12.48
C MET A 140 -16.49 -13.30 13.65
#